data_AF-A0A935B4G2-F1
#
_entry.id   AF-A0A935B4G2-F1
#
_cell.length_a   1.000
_cell.length_b   1.000
_cell.length_c   1.000
_cell.angle_alpha   90.00
_cell.angle_beta   90.00
_cell.angle_gamma   90.00
#
_symmetry.space_group_name_H-M   'P 1'
#
loop_
_entity.id
_entity.type
_entity.pdbx_description
1 polymer ?
#
loop_
_entity_poly.entity_id
_entity_poly.type
_entity_poly.pdbx_seq_one_letter_code
_entity_poly.pdbx_strand_id
1 'polypeptide(L)'
;MNDWRRVSLLLICAALAPAGAWAAAPAAAAVTSTGTALDAYLAGLSTWQGAFAQTVADSRGKRVGMGRGRLTIVRPGRFRWESAPDGADDAVQLLIADGRNLWFYDRDLDQATVKPQQEALPQSPAMLLAGGADLRAAFKVAPGGRSDGLEWVTAQPRDAQSDFREARFGFRAGELQQLVVVDKLGQKSTLVFTDVRRNAPVEPSQVTFTLPGGADLIGKPLP
;
A
#
# COMPACT_ATOMS: atom_id res chain seq x y z
N MET A 1 44.20 23.66 19.98
CA MET A 1 43.81 24.88 19.25
C MET A 1 44.79 25.06 18.12
N ASN A 2 44.27 25.02 16.89
CA ASN A 2 45.02 24.93 15.64
C ASN A 2 46.02 26.07 15.46
N ASP A 3 47.28 25.74 15.15
CA ASP A 3 48.05 26.47 14.15
C ASP A 3 49.37 25.74 13.84
N TRP A 4 49.45 25.12 12.66
CA TRP A 4 50.69 24.61 12.06
C TRP A 4 50.55 24.78 10.53
N ARG A 5 51.09 25.87 9.98
CA ARG A 5 52.42 25.99 9.35
C ARG A 5 52.58 25.31 7.97
N ARG A 6 52.70 26.21 6.96
CA ARG A 6 53.64 26.20 5.81
C ARG A 6 53.28 25.20 4.68
N VAL A 7 53.49 25.46 3.38
CA VAL A 7 54.68 26.00 2.68
C VAL A 7 54.27 26.58 1.31
N SER A 8 55.00 27.62 0.91
CA SER A 8 55.28 28.21 -0.41
C SER A 8 55.05 27.36 -1.68
N LEU A 9 54.66 27.99 -2.79
CA LEU A 9 55.57 28.47 -3.86
C LEU A 9 54.78 28.97 -5.09
N LEU A 10 55.29 30.07 -5.66
CA LEU A 10 54.99 30.60 -6.98
C LEU A 10 55.12 29.52 -8.06
N LEU A 11 54.31 29.60 -9.13
CA LEU A 11 54.81 29.57 -10.50
C LEU A 11 53.76 30.14 -11.47
N ILE A 12 54.18 31.21 -12.14
CA ILE A 12 53.53 31.81 -13.31
C ILE A 12 53.77 30.88 -14.50
N CYS A 13 52.72 30.58 -15.26
CA CYS A 13 52.85 30.20 -16.67
C CYS A 13 51.68 30.81 -17.45
N ALA A 14 51.98 31.91 -18.13
CA ALA A 14 51.16 32.43 -19.21
C ALA A 14 51.43 31.63 -20.48
N ALA A 15 50.36 31.17 -21.15
CA ALA A 15 50.40 30.84 -22.57
C ALA A 15 49.02 31.09 -23.18
N LEU A 16 49.05 31.79 -24.32
CA LEU A 16 47.94 32.38 -25.06
C LEU A 16 47.44 31.42 -26.16
N ALA A 17 46.12 31.21 -26.23
CA ALA A 17 45.26 30.87 -27.40
C ALA A 17 45.51 29.56 -28.21
N PRO A 18 44.55 29.04 -29.02
CA PRO A 18 43.25 29.61 -29.43
C PRO A 18 42.01 28.72 -29.22
N ALA A 19 40.87 29.33 -29.52
CA ALA A 19 39.52 28.81 -29.46
C ALA A 19 39.29 27.55 -30.32
N GLY A 20 38.86 26.48 -29.67
CA GLY A 20 38.13 25.37 -30.27
C GLY A 20 36.82 25.21 -29.52
N ALA A 21 35.73 25.69 -30.10
CA ALA A 21 34.39 25.54 -29.55
C ALA A 21 33.98 24.07 -29.60
N TRP A 22 34.27 23.32 -28.53
CA TRP A 22 33.63 22.03 -28.30
C TRP A 22 32.18 22.31 -27.95
N ALA A 23 31.29 22.15 -28.92
CA ALA A 23 29.86 22.10 -28.68
C ALA A 23 29.59 20.89 -27.77
N ALA A 24 29.45 21.14 -26.46
CA ALA A 24 28.94 20.16 -25.54
C ALA A 24 27.52 19.81 -25.98
N ALA A 25 27.34 18.58 -26.49
CA ALA A 25 26.02 18.05 -26.73
C ALA A 25 25.22 18.17 -25.42
N PRO A 26 23.97 18.68 -25.45
CA PRO A 26 23.16 18.70 -24.25
C PRO A 26 22.98 17.24 -23.82
N ALA A 27 23.55 16.90 -22.67
CA ALA A 27 23.21 15.67 -21.98
C ALA A 27 21.71 15.75 -21.73
N ALA A 28 20.93 14.97 -22.49
CA ALA A 28 19.54 14.78 -22.20
C ALA A 28 19.48 14.24 -20.77
N ALA A 29 19.06 15.10 -19.83
CA ALA A 29 18.72 14.68 -18.50
C ALA A 29 17.63 13.63 -18.68
N ALA A 30 17.98 12.37 -18.45
CA ALA A 30 17.00 11.31 -18.31
C ALA A 30 16.07 11.78 -17.18
N VAL A 31 14.83 12.11 -17.54
CA VAL A 31 13.76 12.28 -16.56
C VAL A 31 13.62 10.91 -15.93
N THR A 32 14.30 10.69 -14.80
CA THR A 32 14.09 9.52 -13.97
C THR A 32 12.63 9.60 -13.56
N SER A 33 11.77 8.82 -14.20
CA SER A 33 10.37 8.69 -13.78
C SER A 33 10.40 8.09 -12.37
N THR A 34 10.33 8.94 -11.35
CA THR A 34 10.39 8.60 -9.92
C THR A 34 9.11 7.87 -9.43
N GLY A 35 8.33 7.31 -10.35
CA GLY A 35 7.11 6.55 -10.08
C GLY A 35 7.31 5.05 -10.34
N THR A 36 6.80 4.23 -9.43
CA THR A 36 6.63 2.78 -9.58
C THR A 36 5.31 2.46 -10.28
N ALA A 37 5.11 1.20 -10.71
CA ALA A 37 3.82 0.76 -11.23
C ALA A 37 2.65 1.00 -10.26
N LEU A 38 2.91 0.94 -8.94
CA LEU A 38 1.93 1.29 -7.92
C LEU A 38 1.57 2.78 -7.96
N ASP A 39 2.55 3.67 -8.06
CA ASP A 39 2.28 5.11 -8.16
C ASP A 39 1.44 5.43 -9.40
N ALA A 40 1.80 4.83 -10.55
CA ALA A 40 1.04 4.97 -11.79
C ALA A 40 -0.38 4.41 -11.68
N TYR A 41 -0.55 3.28 -10.99
CA TYR A 41 -1.85 2.65 -10.80
C TYR A 41 -2.79 3.44 -9.89
N LEU A 42 -2.23 4.06 -8.85
CA LEU A 42 -2.97 4.87 -7.89
C LEU A 42 -3.23 6.29 -8.37
N ALA A 43 -2.49 6.78 -9.37
CA ALA A 43 -2.70 8.08 -9.98
C ALA A 43 -4.12 8.17 -10.57
N GLY A 44 -4.90 9.17 -10.14
CA GLY A 44 -6.27 9.38 -10.59
C GLY A 44 -7.28 8.31 -10.13
N LEU A 45 -6.89 7.45 -9.18
CA LEU A 45 -7.82 6.47 -8.60
C LEU A 45 -8.72 7.17 -7.57
N SER A 46 -10.03 7.17 -7.82
CA SER A 46 -11.05 7.67 -6.88
C SER A 46 -11.80 6.52 -6.22
N THR A 47 -12.13 5.48 -6.97
CA THR A 47 -12.76 4.27 -6.45
C THR A 47 -12.10 3.02 -7.01
N TRP A 48 -12.13 1.95 -6.23
CA TRP A 48 -11.65 0.64 -6.64
C TRP A 48 -12.58 -0.43 -6.09
N GLN A 49 -13.00 -1.37 -6.92
CA GLN A 49 -13.82 -2.51 -6.52
C GLN A 49 -13.20 -3.78 -7.10
N GLY A 50 -13.23 -4.88 -6.36
CA GLY A 50 -12.77 -6.17 -6.86
C GLY A 50 -13.12 -7.31 -5.92
N ALA A 51 -13.25 -8.50 -6.47
CA ALA A 51 -13.28 -9.74 -5.69
C ALA A 51 -11.84 -10.24 -5.46
N PHE A 52 -11.64 -11.03 -4.41
CA PHE A 52 -10.35 -11.69 -4.18
C PHE A 52 -10.52 -13.12 -3.72
N ALA A 53 -9.54 -13.96 -4.06
CA ALA A 53 -9.27 -15.23 -3.42
C ALA A 53 -8.01 -15.09 -2.57
N GLN A 54 -8.09 -15.48 -1.29
CA GLN A 54 -7.01 -15.40 -0.33
C GLN A 54 -6.44 -16.78 0.00
N THR A 55 -5.12 -16.86 0.12
CA THR A 55 -4.41 -18.00 0.70
C THR A 55 -3.45 -17.49 1.77
N VAL A 56 -3.47 -18.14 2.94
CA VAL A 56 -2.61 -17.82 4.08
C VAL A 56 -1.64 -18.97 4.32
N ALA A 57 -0.36 -18.64 4.40
CA ALA A 57 0.70 -19.58 4.74
C ALA A 57 1.43 -19.15 6.01
N ASP A 58 1.80 -20.10 6.87
CA ASP A 58 2.63 -19.85 8.05
C ASP A 58 4.07 -19.46 7.66
N SER A 59 4.90 -19.16 8.66
CA SER A 59 6.31 -18.78 8.46
C SER A 59 7.18 -19.88 7.83
N ARG A 60 6.70 -21.13 7.79
CA ARG A 60 7.36 -22.28 7.14
C ARG A 60 6.80 -22.54 5.74
N GLY A 61 5.88 -21.71 5.26
CA GLY A 61 5.23 -21.87 3.95
C GLY A 61 4.12 -22.91 3.91
N LYS A 62 3.73 -23.50 5.04
CA LYS A 62 2.58 -24.41 5.10
C LYS A 62 1.31 -23.58 4.97
N ARG A 63 0.42 -23.94 4.05
CA ARG A 63 -0.90 -23.33 3.94
C ARG A 63 -1.72 -23.61 5.21
N VAL A 64 -2.20 -22.56 5.86
CA VAL A 64 -2.98 -22.60 7.10
C VAL A 64 -4.38 -22.00 6.96
N GLY A 65 -4.66 -21.34 5.84
CA GLY A 65 -5.99 -20.77 5.59
C GLY A 65 -6.23 -20.46 4.13
N MET A 66 -7.53 -20.40 3.80
CA MET A 66 -8.05 -19.95 2.51
C MET A 66 -9.32 -19.15 2.77
N GLY A 67 -9.63 -18.24 1.85
CA GLY A 67 -10.85 -17.44 1.92
C GLY A 67 -11.12 -16.73 0.61
N ARG A 68 -12.25 -16.05 0.56
CA ARG A 68 -12.69 -15.23 -0.57
C ARG A 68 -13.35 -13.97 -0.06
N GLY A 69 -13.49 -12.99 -0.92
CA GLY A 69 -14.13 -11.76 -0.49
C GLY A 69 -14.24 -10.69 -1.54
N ARG A 70 -14.66 -9.52 -1.09
CA ARG A 70 -14.76 -8.31 -1.91
C ARG A 70 -14.10 -7.15 -1.17
N LEU A 71 -13.43 -6.31 -1.94
CA LEU A 71 -12.84 -5.08 -1.46
C LEU A 71 -13.40 -3.93 -2.30
N THR A 72 -13.98 -2.96 -1.60
CA THR A 72 -14.50 -1.71 -2.17
C THR A 72 -13.76 -0.56 -1.51
N ILE A 73 -13.22 0.34 -2.29
CA ILE A 73 -12.42 1.47 -1.82
C ILE A 73 -13.00 2.75 -2.42
N VAL A 74 -13.10 3.78 -1.58
CA VAL A 74 -13.41 5.15 -1.96
C VAL A 74 -12.33 6.04 -1.36
N ARG A 75 -11.48 6.59 -2.22
CA ARG A 75 -10.42 7.50 -1.79
C ARG A 75 -10.97 8.88 -1.42
N PRO A 76 -10.36 9.57 -0.45
CA PRO A 76 -9.34 9.07 0.47
C PRO A 76 -9.95 8.31 1.66
N GLY A 77 -9.24 7.27 2.12
CA GLY A 77 -9.38 6.70 3.45
C GLY A 77 -10.64 5.88 3.72
N ARG A 78 -11.55 5.68 2.76
CA ARG A 78 -12.73 4.83 2.96
C ARG A 78 -12.60 3.53 2.22
N PHE A 79 -13.00 2.44 2.88
CA PHE A 79 -13.12 1.15 2.24
C PHE A 79 -14.03 0.23 3.02
N ARG A 80 -14.49 -0.82 2.36
CA ARG A 80 -15.17 -1.97 2.92
C ARG A 80 -14.51 -3.22 2.39
N TRP A 81 -14.06 -4.05 3.30
CA TRP A 81 -13.45 -5.34 3.03
C TRP A 81 -14.34 -6.41 3.65
N GLU A 82 -14.84 -7.29 2.81
CA GLU A 82 -15.76 -8.37 3.18
C GLU A 82 -15.06 -9.69 2.93
N SER A 83 -14.91 -10.51 3.97
CA SER A 83 -14.19 -11.78 3.92
C SER A 83 -15.10 -12.93 4.36
N ALA A 84 -14.98 -14.03 3.64
CA ALA A 84 -15.58 -15.32 3.97
C ALA A 84 -14.47 -16.38 4.00
N PRO A 85 -14.41 -17.25 5.02
CA PRO A 85 -13.54 -18.42 4.99
C PRO A 85 -14.00 -19.37 3.87
N ASP A 86 -13.11 -20.29 3.50
CA ASP A 86 -13.45 -21.31 2.51
C ASP A 86 -14.67 -22.13 2.95
N GLY A 87 -15.59 -22.40 2.01
CA GLY A 87 -16.85 -23.12 2.26
C GLY A 87 -17.99 -22.30 2.89
N ALA A 88 -17.79 -21.04 3.32
CA ALA A 88 -18.89 -20.18 3.76
C ALA A 88 -19.59 -19.54 2.56
N ASP A 89 -20.93 -19.44 2.60
CA ASP A 89 -21.74 -18.84 1.52
C ASP A 89 -21.69 -17.31 1.53
N ASP A 90 -21.70 -16.73 2.73
CA ASP A 90 -21.72 -15.29 2.99
C ASP A 90 -20.42 -14.77 3.63
N ALA A 91 -20.19 -13.46 3.55
CA ALA A 91 -19.17 -12.80 4.34
C ALA A 91 -19.51 -12.87 5.83
N VAL A 92 -18.55 -13.37 6.62
CA VAL A 92 -18.65 -13.45 8.08
C VAL A 92 -17.81 -12.38 8.78
N GLN A 93 -16.82 -11.82 8.08
CA GLN A 93 -15.96 -10.77 8.62
C GLN A 93 -16.00 -9.53 7.75
N LEU A 94 -16.23 -8.39 8.38
CA LEU A 94 -16.24 -7.08 7.74
C LEU A 94 -15.19 -6.18 8.38
N LEU A 95 -14.35 -5.55 7.56
CA LEU A 95 -13.47 -4.46 7.97
C LEU A 95 -13.87 -3.21 7.18
N ILE A 96 -14.35 -2.17 7.86
CA ILE A 96 -14.87 -0.94 7.26
C ILE A 96 -14.11 0.27 7.80
N ALA A 97 -13.56 1.08 6.92
CA ALA A 97 -13.12 2.43 7.23
C ALA A 97 -14.13 3.43 6.67
N ASP A 98 -14.82 4.16 7.55
CA ASP A 98 -15.88 5.12 7.16
C ASP A 98 -15.36 6.55 6.96
N GLY A 99 -14.07 6.77 7.20
CA GLY A 99 -13.39 8.08 7.14
C GLY A 99 -13.06 8.66 8.52
N ARG A 100 -13.62 8.10 9.60
CA ARG A 100 -13.34 8.51 11.00
C ARG A 100 -13.01 7.30 11.86
N ASN A 101 -13.72 6.21 11.67
CA ASN A 101 -13.65 4.98 12.44
C ASN A 101 -13.22 3.81 11.56
N LEU A 102 -12.41 2.93 12.14
CA LEU A 102 -12.16 1.60 11.61
C LEU A 102 -12.98 0.59 12.42
N TRP A 103 -13.94 -0.03 11.74
CA TRP A 103 -14.84 -1.04 12.27
C TRP A 103 -14.38 -2.42 11.84
N PHE A 104 -14.28 -3.34 12.78
CA PHE A 104 -14.16 -4.77 12.52
C PHE A 104 -15.40 -5.46 13.08
N TYR A 105 -16.19 -6.11 12.24
CA TYR A 105 -17.38 -6.85 12.64
C TYR A 105 -17.22 -8.32 12.29
N ASP A 106 -17.44 -9.18 13.27
CA ASP A 106 -17.53 -10.63 13.09
C ASP A 106 -18.98 -11.07 13.32
N ARG A 107 -19.61 -11.56 12.25
CA ARG A 107 -21.03 -11.92 12.20
C ARG A 107 -21.34 -13.14 13.04
N ASP A 108 -20.42 -14.10 13.15
CA ASP A 108 -20.66 -15.34 13.90
C ASP A 108 -20.61 -15.10 15.40
N LEU A 109 -19.81 -14.12 15.83
CA LEU A 109 -19.74 -13.66 17.23
C LEU A 109 -20.77 -12.58 17.55
N ASP A 110 -21.45 -12.04 16.54
CA ASP A 110 -22.26 -10.83 16.61
C ASP A 110 -21.56 -9.69 17.38
N GLN A 111 -20.32 -9.42 17.02
CA GLN A 111 -19.45 -8.49 17.75
C GLN A 111 -18.76 -7.52 16.80
N ALA A 112 -18.85 -6.22 17.12
CA ALA A 112 -18.10 -5.16 16.47
C ALA A 112 -17.01 -4.60 17.39
N THR A 113 -15.82 -4.38 16.84
CA THR A 113 -14.75 -3.58 17.45
C THR A 113 -14.57 -2.30 16.65
N VAL A 114 -14.44 -1.16 17.35
CA VAL A 114 -14.23 0.14 16.73
C VAL A 114 -13.00 0.84 17.29
N LYS A 115 -12.20 1.43 16.41
CA LYS A 115 -11.04 2.25 16.75
C LYS A 115 -10.99 3.53 15.90
N PRO A 116 -10.37 4.61 16.40
CA PRO A 116 -10.05 5.77 15.57
C PRO A 116 -9.26 5.36 14.33
N GLN A 117 -9.74 5.74 13.15
CA GLN A 117 -9.13 5.35 11.88
C GLN A 117 -7.71 5.92 11.74
N GLN A 118 -7.46 7.12 12.26
CA GLN A 118 -6.15 7.77 12.19
C GLN A 118 -5.05 6.98 12.92
N GLU A 119 -5.42 6.22 13.95
CA GLU A 119 -4.49 5.40 14.74
C GLU A 119 -4.30 4.02 14.11
N ALA A 120 -5.40 3.37 13.69
CA ALA A 120 -5.36 1.99 13.25
C ALA A 120 -5.07 1.80 11.75
N LEU A 121 -5.55 2.71 10.90
CA LEU A 121 -5.45 2.54 9.45
C LEU A 121 -4.01 2.55 8.91
N PRO A 122 -3.11 3.45 9.38
CA PRO A 122 -1.73 3.50 8.88
C PRO A 122 -0.96 2.18 9.02
N GLN A 123 -1.40 1.32 9.93
CA GLN A 123 -0.79 0.03 10.22
C GLN A 123 -1.37 -1.11 9.37
N SER A 124 -2.32 -0.83 8.48
CA SER A 124 -2.98 -1.83 7.62
C SER A 124 -2.48 -1.81 6.17
N PRO A 125 -2.40 -2.96 5.49
CA PRO A 125 -2.12 -3.01 4.05
C PRO A 125 -3.18 -2.32 3.19
N ALA A 126 -4.43 -2.24 3.67
CA ALA A 126 -5.53 -1.59 2.96
C ALA A 126 -5.30 -0.09 2.76
N MET A 127 -4.56 0.57 3.68
CA MET A 127 -4.17 1.98 3.55
C MET A 127 -3.44 2.28 2.23
N LEU A 128 -2.63 1.34 1.75
CA LEU A 128 -1.87 1.48 0.50
C LEU A 128 -2.81 1.69 -0.70
N LEU A 129 -3.99 1.08 -0.67
CA LEU A 129 -5.02 1.20 -1.71
C LEU A 129 -6.10 2.24 -1.38
N ALA A 130 -6.44 2.48 -0.12
CA ALA A 130 -7.45 3.47 0.30
C ALA A 130 -6.93 4.91 0.32
N GLY A 131 -5.62 5.11 0.48
CA GLY A 131 -5.03 6.44 0.64
C GLY A 131 -5.48 7.16 1.91
N GLY A 132 -5.08 8.42 2.07
CA GLY A 132 -5.41 9.25 3.23
C GLY A 132 -4.20 9.95 3.86
N ALA A 133 -3.01 9.37 3.69
CA ALA A 133 -1.71 10.01 3.92
C ALA A 133 -0.85 9.93 2.64
N ASP A 134 0.19 10.75 2.54
CA ASP A 134 1.19 10.57 1.49
C ASP A 134 1.80 9.16 1.60
N LEU A 135 1.57 8.34 0.56
CA LEU A 135 2.05 6.96 0.50
C LEU A 135 3.56 6.88 0.78
N ARG A 136 4.35 7.85 0.31
CA ARG A 136 5.81 7.88 0.47
C ARG A 136 6.24 8.31 1.87
N ALA A 137 5.38 9.05 2.58
CA ALA A 137 5.58 9.41 3.97
C ALA A 137 5.35 8.22 4.90
N ALA A 138 4.39 7.34 4.58
CA ALA A 138 4.09 6.15 5.38
C ALA A 138 4.93 4.92 4.98
N PHE A 139 5.30 4.79 3.70
CA PHE A 139 5.93 3.59 3.15
C PHE A 139 7.19 3.88 2.34
N LYS A 140 8.18 3.00 2.48
CA LYS A 140 9.27 2.87 1.51
C LYS A 140 8.78 2.02 0.35
N VAL A 141 8.52 2.66 -0.79
CA VAL A 141 8.04 2.01 -2.02
C VAL A 141 9.19 1.85 -3.02
N ALA A 142 9.41 0.63 -3.51
CA ALA A 142 10.49 0.30 -4.43
C ALA A 142 10.07 -0.77 -5.45
N PRO A 143 10.71 -0.83 -6.64
CA PRO A 143 10.53 -1.96 -7.55
C PRO A 143 10.90 -3.29 -6.89
N GLY A 144 10.06 -4.31 -7.07
CA GLY A 144 10.25 -5.67 -6.56
C GLY A 144 10.70 -6.67 -7.64
N GLY A 145 11.04 -6.19 -8.84
CA GLY A 145 11.42 -7.02 -9.99
C GLY A 145 10.22 -7.60 -10.75
N ARG A 146 10.49 -8.57 -11.63
CA ARG A 146 9.48 -9.29 -12.41
C ARG A 146 9.56 -10.78 -12.12
N SER A 147 8.43 -11.41 -11.81
CA SER A 147 8.31 -12.86 -11.65
C SER A 147 6.88 -13.29 -11.98
N ASP A 148 6.69 -14.53 -12.42
CA ASP A 148 5.36 -15.13 -12.63
C ASP A 148 4.46 -14.32 -13.59
N GLY A 149 5.08 -13.61 -14.54
CA GLY A 149 4.38 -12.72 -15.47
C GLY A 149 3.80 -11.46 -14.83
N LEU A 150 4.28 -11.07 -13.64
CA LEU A 150 3.90 -9.88 -12.91
C LEU A 150 5.08 -8.93 -12.73
N GLU A 151 4.81 -7.63 -12.84
CA GLU A 151 5.70 -6.57 -12.38
C GLU A 151 5.38 -6.27 -10.92
N TRP A 152 6.36 -6.45 -10.05
CA TRP A 152 6.19 -6.31 -8.61
C TRP A 152 6.62 -4.94 -8.12
N VAL A 153 5.85 -4.38 -7.21
CA VAL A 153 6.22 -3.23 -6.39
C VAL A 153 6.13 -3.62 -4.93
N THR A 154 7.17 -3.32 -4.16
CA THR A 154 7.25 -3.58 -2.74
C THR A 154 6.99 -2.29 -1.96
N ALA A 155 6.16 -2.36 -0.93
CA ALA A 155 5.90 -1.31 0.04
C ALA A 155 6.21 -1.82 1.46
N GLN A 156 7.14 -1.17 2.13
CA GLN A 156 7.52 -1.48 3.51
C GLN A 156 7.09 -0.32 4.41
N PRO A 157 6.34 -0.57 5.50
CA PRO A 157 5.98 0.47 6.44
C PRO A 157 7.23 1.09 7.07
N ARG A 158 7.21 2.41 7.22
CA ARG A 158 8.28 3.14 7.91
C ARG A 158 8.12 3.08 9.43
N ASP A 159 6.89 2.91 9.90
CA ASP A 159 6.59 2.72 11.32
C ASP A 159 6.90 1.28 11.75
N ALA A 160 7.82 1.13 12.70
CA ALA A 160 8.17 -0.16 13.28
C ALA A 160 7.01 -0.80 14.08
N GLN A 161 6.00 -0.02 14.47
CA GLN A 161 4.80 -0.52 15.15
C GLN A 161 3.77 -1.13 14.20
N SER A 162 3.90 -0.94 12.87
CA SER A 162 3.02 -1.55 11.87
C SER A 162 2.85 -3.07 12.04
N ASP A 163 1.64 -3.60 11.90
CA ASP A 163 1.36 -5.03 12.10
C ASP A 163 1.91 -5.94 10.99
N PHE A 164 2.37 -5.35 9.88
CA PHE A 164 3.01 -6.05 8.78
C PHE A 164 4.41 -5.53 8.48
N ARG A 165 5.24 -6.40 7.89
CA ARG A 165 6.63 -6.08 7.49
C ARG A 165 6.73 -5.63 6.04
N GLU A 166 5.90 -6.21 5.17
CA GLU A 166 6.00 -5.97 3.74
C GLU A 166 4.67 -6.23 3.05
N ALA A 167 4.34 -5.36 2.09
CA ALA A 167 3.30 -5.60 1.09
C ALA A 167 3.92 -5.59 -0.31
N ARG A 168 3.51 -6.51 -1.18
CA ARG A 168 3.94 -6.60 -2.58
C ARG A 168 2.74 -6.57 -3.50
N PHE A 169 2.75 -5.69 -4.48
CA PHE A 169 1.70 -5.49 -5.47
C PHE A 169 2.18 -6.03 -6.82
N GLY A 170 1.46 -7.00 -7.36
CA GLY A 170 1.76 -7.64 -8.63
C GLY A 170 0.87 -7.08 -9.73
N PHE A 171 1.48 -6.46 -10.73
CA PHE A 171 0.78 -5.84 -11.85
C PHE A 171 0.96 -6.64 -13.13
N ARG A 172 -0.10 -6.73 -13.94
CA ARG A 172 -0.05 -7.24 -15.32
C ARG A 172 -0.75 -6.25 -16.22
N ALA A 173 -0.06 -5.82 -17.29
CA ALA A 173 -0.60 -4.85 -18.25
C ALA A 173 -1.17 -3.58 -17.58
N GLY A 174 -0.53 -3.10 -16.50
CA GLY A 174 -0.97 -1.92 -15.76
C GLY A 174 -2.11 -2.14 -14.77
N GLU A 175 -2.65 -3.35 -14.64
CA GLU A 175 -3.74 -3.69 -13.72
C GLU A 175 -3.24 -4.51 -12.52
N LEU A 176 -3.78 -4.24 -11.34
CA LEU A 176 -3.44 -4.96 -10.11
C LEU A 176 -4.04 -6.37 -10.15
N GLN A 177 -3.18 -7.39 -10.13
CA GLN A 177 -3.57 -8.80 -10.15
C GLN A 177 -3.45 -9.46 -8.78
N GLN A 178 -2.43 -9.08 -8.02
CA GLN A 178 -2.08 -9.77 -6.77
C GLN A 178 -1.58 -8.80 -5.71
N LEU A 179 -1.97 -9.06 -4.46
CA LEU A 179 -1.40 -8.45 -3.27
C LEU A 179 -0.84 -9.55 -2.36
N VAL A 180 0.41 -9.42 -1.96
CA VAL A 180 1.04 -10.29 -0.96
C VAL A 180 1.38 -9.45 0.25
N VAL A 181 0.91 -9.87 1.43
CA VAL A 181 1.22 -9.22 2.71
C VAL A 181 1.97 -10.22 3.57
N VAL A 182 3.09 -9.78 4.15
CA VAL A 182 3.86 -10.55 5.13
C VAL A 182 3.77 -9.84 6.46
N ASP A 183 3.17 -10.51 7.45
CA ASP A 183 3.01 -9.96 8.79
C ASP A 183 4.34 -10.00 9.60
N LYS A 184 4.32 -9.44 10.81
CA LYS A 184 5.47 -9.46 11.73
C LYS A 184 5.93 -10.87 12.11
N LEU A 185 5.02 -11.82 12.21
CA LEU A 185 5.28 -13.22 12.57
C LEU A 185 5.79 -14.06 11.39
N GLY A 186 5.79 -13.49 10.19
CA GLY A 186 6.19 -14.16 8.95
C GLY A 186 5.08 -14.95 8.28
N GLN A 187 3.83 -14.81 8.73
CA GLN A 187 2.68 -15.30 8.00
C GLN A 187 2.55 -14.53 6.68
N LYS A 188 2.29 -15.25 5.60
CA LYS A 188 2.14 -14.70 4.26
C LYS A 188 0.70 -14.86 3.80
N SER A 189 0.00 -13.75 3.64
CA SER A 189 -1.31 -13.67 3.00
C SER A 189 -1.16 -13.27 1.54
N THR A 190 -1.67 -14.09 0.64
CA THR A 190 -1.69 -13.84 -0.81
C THR A 190 -3.13 -13.66 -1.27
N LEU A 191 -3.43 -12.52 -1.87
CA LEU A 191 -4.72 -12.18 -2.45
C LEU A 191 -4.57 -12.09 -3.96
N VAL A 192 -5.39 -12.85 -4.69
CA VAL A 192 -5.50 -12.78 -6.15
C VAL A 192 -6.83 -12.10 -6.48
N PHE A 193 -6.78 -11.01 -7.25
CA PHE A 193 -7.95 -10.19 -7.55
C PHE A 193 -8.61 -10.59 -8.86
N THR A 194 -9.94 -10.49 -8.88
CA THR A 194 -10.80 -10.67 -10.06
C THR A 194 -11.88 -9.60 -10.09
N ASP A 195 -12.56 -9.44 -11.22
CA ASP A 195 -13.66 -8.47 -11.39
C ASP A 195 -13.32 -7.04 -10.98
N VAL A 196 -12.07 -6.64 -11.26
CA VAL A 196 -11.56 -5.32 -10.88
C VAL A 196 -12.25 -4.23 -11.69
N ARG A 197 -12.79 -3.23 -10.98
CA ARG A 197 -13.40 -2.02 -11.56
C ARG A 197 -12.79 -0.79 -10.91
N ARG A 198 -12.15 0.05 -11.72
CA ARG A 198 -11.55 1.32 -11.30
C ARG A 198 -12.49 2.46 -11.65
N ASN A 199 -12.62 3.43 -10.75
CA ASN A 199 -13.41 4.65 -10.95
C ASN A 199 -14.89 4.41 -11.34
N ALA A 200 -15.42 3.23 -11.00
CA ALA A 200 -16.85 2.96 -11.09
C ALA A 200 -17.59 3.60 -9.90
N PRO A 201 -18.84 4.05 -10.07
CA PRO A 201 -19.65 4.58 -8.97
C PRO A 201 -19.72 3.59 -7.80
N VAL A 202 -19.67 4.14 -6.58
CA VAL A 202 -19.85 3.42 -5.31
C VAL A 202 -20.87 4.21 -4.52
N GLU A 203 -21.94 3.53 -4.11
CA GLU A 203 -22.95 4.15 -3.26
C GLU A 203 -22.35 4.42 -1.87
N PRO A 204 -22.58 5.59 -1.25
CA PRO A 204 -22.02 5.89 0.07
C PRO A 204 -22.33 4.83 1.13
N SER A 205 -23.51 4.22 1.06
CA SER A 205 -23.94 3.15 1.97
C SER A 205 -23.05 1.90 1.91
N GLN A 206 -22.35 1.67 0.80
CA GLN A 206 -21.44 0.52 0.64
C GLN A 206 -20.14 0.67 1.43
N VAL A 207 -19.81 1.87 1.92
CA VAL A 207 -18.58 2.11 2.70
C VAL A 207 -18.86 2.74 4.07
N THR A 208 -20.11 2.72 4.49
CA THR A 208 -20.53 3.06 5.86
C THR A 208 -20.86 1.79 6.64
N PHE A 209 -20.68 1.82 7.95
CA PHE A 209 -21.09 0.75 8.84
C PHE A 209 -22.23 1.22 9.75
N THR A 210 -23.21 0.36 9.93
CA THR A 210 -24.25 0.51 10.95
C THR A 210 -24.23 -0.75 11.79
N LEU A 211 -24.06 -0.58 13.09
CA LEU A 211 -24.02 -1.70 14.02
C LEU A 211 -25.37 -2.45 13.97
N PRO A 212 -25.38 -3.76 13.68
CA PRO A 212 -26.60 -4.55 13.73
C PRO A 212 -27.21 -4.52 15.14
N GLY A 213 -28.54 -4.51 15.22
CA GLY A 213 -29.23 -4.56 16.51
C GLY A 213 -28.94 -5.89 17.21
N GLY A 214 -28.45 -5.83 18.45
CA GLY A 214 -28.09 -7.02 19.24
C GLY A 214 -26.59 -7.30 19.29
N ALA A 215 -25.80 -6.72 18.38
CA ALA A 215 -24.37 -6.92 18.34
C ALA A 215 -23.66 -6.24 19.51
N ASP A 216 -22.67 -6.93 20.10
CA ASP A 216 -21.81 -6.36 21.12
C ASP A 216 -20.83 -5.34 20.50
N LEU A 217 -20.55 -4.25 21.20
CA LEU A 217 -19.66 -3.18 20.74
C LEU A 217 -18.48 -3.01 21.70
N ILE A 218 -17.29 -3.29 21.19
CA ILE A 218 -16.02 -3.06 21.87
C ILE A 218 -15.36 -1.80 21.31
N GLY A 219 -15.11 -0.83 22.21
CA GLY A 219 -14.48 0.45 21.87
C GLY A 219 -15.46 1.62 21.88
N LYS A 220 -14.99 2.80 21.47
CA LYS A 220 -15.80 4.03 21.42
C LYS A 220 -15.68 4.68 20.03
N PRO A 221 -16.76 4.73 19.24
CA PRO A 221 -16.71 5.39 17.95
C PRO A 221 -16.55 6.90 18.12
N LEU A 222 -15.79 7.50 17.21
CA LEU A 222 -15.73 8.95 17.04
C LEU A 222 -17.05 9.45 16.42
N PRO A 223 -17.54 10.62 16.87
CA PRO A 223 -18.78 11.21 16.38
C PRO A 223 -18.70 11.69 14.93
#